data_AF-A0A2M8S7U7-F1
#
_entry.id   AF-A0A2M8S7U7-F1
#
_cell.length_a   1.000
_cell.length_b   1.000
_cell.length_c   1.000
_cell.angle_alpha   90.00
_cell.angle_beta   90.00
_cell.angle_gamma   90.00
#
_symmetry.space_group_name_H-M   'P 1'
#
loop_
_entity.id
_entity.type
_entity.pdbx_description
1 polymer ?
#
loop_
_entity_poly.entity_id
_entity_poly.type
_entity_poly.pdbx_seq_one_letter_code
_entity_poly.pdbx_strand_id
1 'polypeptide(L)' 'RLSEYLRQVREGQVVVITDHGKPVGRIIPDHTSAVERSKELVKAGLVEWNGKKLKRIKPPAVNRSDKLVSDIVVEMRE' A
#
# COMPACT_ATOMS: atom_id res chain seq x y z
N ARG A 1 -21.29 -5.81 19.56
CA ARG A 1 -20.86 -6.94 18.72
C ARG A 1 -20.17 -6.49 17.43
N LEU A 2 -20.82 -5.75 16.51
CA LEU A 2 -20.12 -5.26 15.32
C LEU A 2 -18.87 -4.41 15.67
N SER A 3 -18.97 -3.54 16.67
CA SER A 3 -17.85 -2.72 17.15
C SER A 3 -16.63 -3.53 17.61
N GLU A 4 -16.84 -4.74 18.15
CA GLU A 4 -15.74 -5.61 18.60
C GLU A 4 -14.97 -6.18 17.41
N TYR A 5 -15.70 -6.66 16.39
CA TYR A 5 -15.10 -7.11 15.12
C TYR A 5 -14.41 -5.96 14.38
N LEU A 6 -14.98 -4.75 14.39
CA LEU A 6 -14.32 -3.58 13.80
C LEU A 6 -13.02 -3.21 14.53
N ARG A 7 -12.91 -3.46 15.83
CA ARG A 7 -11.64 -3.26 16.55
C ARG A 7 -10.58 -4.25 16.09
N GLN A 8 -10.93 -5.53 15.93
CA GLN A 8 -10.03 -6.55 15.37
C GLN A 8 -9.56 -6.19 13.95
N VAL A 9 -10.47 -5.68 13.11
CA VAL A 9 -10.12 -5.22 11.76
C VAL A 9 -9.14 -4.05 11.80
N ARG A 10 -9.32 -3.08 12.72
CA ARG A 10 -8.35 -1.98 12.89
C ARG A 10 -6.98 -2.44 13.37
N GLU A 11 -6.89 -3.61 13.98
CA GLU A 11 -5.64 -4.26 14.40
C GLU A 11 -4.99 -5.08 13.27
N GLY A 12 -5.58 -5.08 12.06
CA GLY A 12 -5.05 -5.77 10.88
C GLY A 12 -5.68 -7.15 10.62
N GLN A 13 -6.66 -7.58 11.42
CA GLN A 13 -7.32 -8.88 11.20
C GLN A 13 -8.36 -8.81 10.08
N VAL A 14 -8.51 -9.91 9.34
CA VAL A 14 -9.57 -10.08 8.34
C VAL A 14 -10.73 -10.86 8.96
N VAL A 15 -11.93 -10.29 8.92
CA VAL A 15 -13.16 -10.93 9.42
C VAL A 15 -14.01 -11.41 8.25
N VAL A 16 -14.36 -12.70 8.22
CA VAL A 16 -15.26 -13.28 7.21
C VAL A 16 -16.69 -13.28 7.75
N ILE A 17 -17.62 -12.76 6.95
CA ILE A 17 -19.05 -12.76 7.25
C ILE A 17 -19.66 -14.00 6.60
N THR A 18 -20.36 -14.81 7.38
CA THR A 18 -21.01 -16.04 6.92
C THR A 18 -22.52 -15.98 7.14
N ASP A 19 -23.28 -16.51 6.20
CA ASP A 19 -24.71 -16.80 6.33
C ASP A 19 -24.93 -18.32 6.18
N HIS A 20 -25.58 -18.94 7.16
CA HIS A 20 -25.72 -20.41 7.24
C HIS A 20 -24.41 -21.19 6.98
N GLY A 21 -23.30 -20.70 7.54
CA GLY A 21 -21.97 -21.29 7.36
C GLY A 21 -21.32 -21.06 5.99
N LYS A 22 -22.01 -20.38 5.06
CA LYS A 22 -21.49 -20.01 3.75
C LYS A 22 -20.91 -18.59 3.78
N PRO A 23 -19.67 -18.35 3.33
CA PRO A 23 -19.12 -17.00 3.24
C PRO A 23 -19.96 -16.11 2.31
N VAL A 24 -20.41 -14.97 2.81
CA VAL A 24 -21.15 -13.95 2.03
C VAL A 24 -20.37 -12.66 1.86
N GLY A 25 -19.31 -12.45 2.65
CA GLY A 25 -18.46 -11.28 2.54
C GLY A 25 -17.27 -11.31 3.49
N ARG A 26 -16.48 -10.24 3.46
CA ARG A 26 -15.37 -10.03 4.40
C ARG A 26 -15.21 -8.55 4.70
N ILE A 27 -14.78 -8.26 5.93
CA ILE A 27 -14.34 -6.93 6.35
C ILE A 27 -12.81 -7.01 6.43
N ILE A 28 -12.16 -6.19 5.62
CA ILE A 28 -10.70 -6.07 5.59
C ILE A 28 -10.32 -4.69 6.13
N PRO A 29 -9.13 -4.55 6.72
CA PRO A 29 -8.63 -3.22 7.07
C PRO A 29 -8.44 -2.41 5.78
N ASP A 30 -8.90 -1.17 5.81
CA ASP A 30 -8.67 -0.24 4.70
C ASP A 30 -7.29 0.38 4.86
N HIS A 31 -6.33 -0.14 4.10
CA HIS A 31 -4.99 0.45 4.06
C HIS A 31 -4.94 1.48 2.95
N THR A 32 -4.88 2.75 3.35
CA THR A 32 -4.86 3.91 2.46
C THR A 32 -3.60 3.94 1.59
N SER A 33 -2.56 3.20 1.96
CA SER A 33 -1.31 3.11 1.20
C SER A 33 -0.65 1.73 1.21
N ALA A 34 0.17 1.45 0.18
CA ALA A 34 1.06 0.28 0.16
C ALA A 34 2.08 0.29 1.30
N VAL A 35 2.42 1.49 1.81
CA VAL A 35 3.33 1.68 2.93
C VAL A 35 2.70 1.15 4.23
N GLU A 36 1.43 1.46 4.51
CA GLU A 36 0.73 0.95 5.69
C GLU A 36 0.62 -0.57 5.68
N ARG A 37 0.24 -1.16 4.54
CA ARG A 37 0.25 -2.62 4.37
C ARG A 37 1.59 -3.24 4.70
N SER A 38 2.66 -2.63 4.18
CA SER A 38 4.02 -3.13 4.41
C SER A 38 4.40 -3.06 5.90
N LYS A 39 4.02 -1.99 6.61
CA LYS A 39 4.27 -1.86 8.06
C LYS A 39 3.57 -2.93 8.87
N GLU A 40 2.33 -3.29 8.52
CA GLU A 40 1.60 -4.34 9.23
C GLU A 40 2.20 -5.72 9.00
N LEU A 41 2.61 -6.03 7.77
CA LEU A 41 3.31 -7.28 7.47
C LEU A 41 4.63 -7.40 8.24
N VAL A 42 5.36 -6.29 8.42
CA VAL A 42 6.57 -6.25 9.26
C VAL A 42 6.21 -6.49 10.73
N LYS A 43 5.18 -5.84 11.26
CA LYS A 43 4.71 -6.05 12.65
C LYS A 43 4.28 -7.50 12.90
N ALA A 44 3.65 -8.14 11.91
CA ALA A 44 3.22 -9.52 11.97
C ALA A 44 4.38 -10.54 11.79
N GLY A 45 5.60 -10.08 11.54
CA GLY A 45 6.76 -10.94 11.31
C GLY A 45 6.72 -11.72 10.00
N LEU A 46 5.84 -11.34 9.07
CA LEU A 46 5.65 -12.03 7.78
C LEU A 46 6.63 -11.55 6.72
N VAL A 47 7.15 -10.33 6.85
CA VAL A 47 8.15 -9.77 5.95
C VAL A 47 9.23 -9.03 6.74
N GLU A 48 10.45 -9.07 6.23
CA GLU A 48 11.59 -8.33 6.75
C GLU A 48 12.36 -7.68 5.60
N TRP A 49 12.96 -6.52 5.85
CA TRP A 49 13.85 -5.90 4.89
C TRP A 49 15.23 -6.54 4.91
N ASN A 50 15.68 -7.04 3.76
CA ASN A 50 16.98 -7.72 3.64
C ASN A 50 18.22 -6.79 3.65
N GLY A 51 18.04 -5.49 3.88
CA GLY A 51 19.12 -4.50 3.93
C GLY A 51 19.70 -4.09 2.57
N LYS A 52 19.32 -4.73 1.47
CA LYS A 52 19.96 -4.54 0.16
C LYS A 52 19.24 -3.46 -0.63
N LYS A 53 20.00 -2.62 -1.35
CA LYS A 53 19.42 -1.65 -2.29
C LYS A 53 18.51 -2.35 -3.30
N LEU A 54 17.39 -1.70 -3.63
CA LEU A 54 16.52 -2.15 -4.70
C LEU A 54 17.32 -2.28 -6.00
N LYS A 55 17.05 -3.34 -6.76
CA LYS A 55 17.65 -3.51 -8.07
C LYS A 55 17.25 -2.31 -8.95
N ARG A 56 18.21 -1.81 -9.73
CA ARG A 56 17.93 -0.73 -10.68
C ARG A 56 16.86 -1.19 -11.65
N ILE A 57 15.73 -0.51 -11.65
CA ILE A 57 14.63 -0.76 -12.56
C ILE A 57 14.90 0.01 -13.85
N LYS A 58 14.58 -0.59 -15.00
CA LYS A 58 14.60 0.14 -16.26
C LYS A 58 13.47 1.18 -16.22
N PRO A 59 13.76 2.48 -16.43
CA PRO A 59 12.71 3.48 -16.41
C PRO A 59 11.73 3.21 -17.56
N PRO A 60 10.41 3.44 -17.35
CA PRO A 60 9.39 3.19 -18.36
C PRO A 60 9.53 4.14 -19.57
N ALA A 61 10.15 5.30 -19.37
CA ALA A 61 10.46 6.26 -20.41
C ALA A 61 11.82 6.93 -20.15
N VAL A 62 12.47 7.37 -21.23
CA VAL A 62 13.70 8.14 -21.19
C VAL A 62 13.44 9.47 -21.90
N ASN A 63 13.77 10.59 -21.26
CA ASN A 63 13.72 11.89 -21.92
C ASN A 63 14.76 11.91 -23.05
N ARG A 64 14.32 12.24 -24.27
CA ARG A 64 15.18 12.36 -25.46
C ARG A 64 15.37 13.80 -25.91
N SER A 65 14.80 14.76 -25.18
CA SER A 65 14.97 16.18 -25.43
C SER A 65 15.98 16.79 -24.47
N ASP A 66 16.48 17.96 -24.82
CA ASP A 66 17.38 18.75 -23.97
C ASP A 66 16.63 19.52 -22.86
N LYS A 67 15.30 19.49 -22.87
CA LYS A 67 14.46 20.21 -21.90
C LYS A 67 14.08 19.29 -20.74
N LEU A 68 14.35 19.74 -19.52
CA LEU A 68 14.00 19.04 -18.29
C LEU A 68 12.61 19.46 -17.81
N VAL A 69 11.98 18.58 -17.02
CA VAL A 69 10.72 18.92 -16.33
C VAL A 69 10.92 20.11 -15.39
N SER A 70 12.12 20.25 -14.79
CA SER A 70 12.47 21.42 -13.98
C SER A 70 12.34 22.73 -14.75
N ASP A 71 12.74 22.74 -16.02
CA ASP A 71 12.75 23.95 -16.85
C ASP A 71 11.31 24.40 -17.14
N ILE A 72 10.41 23.44 -17.39
CA ILE A 72 8.98 23.70 -17.58
C ILE A 72 8.35 24.29 -16.30
N VAL A 73 8.68 23.74 -15.12
CA VAL A 73 8.12 24.25 -13.85
C VAL A 73 8.60 25.67 -13.54
N VAL A 74 9.83 26.02 -13.94
CA VAL A 74 10.35 27.39 -13.81
C VAL A 74 9.62 28.34 -14.75
N GLU A 75 9.44 27.96 -16.03
CA GLU A 75 8.71 28.76 -17.02
C GLU A 75 7.25 29.05 -16.65
N MET A 76 6.58 28.16 -15.90
CA MET A 76 5.19 28.35 -15.48
C MET A 76 5.00 29.26 -14.26
N ARG A 77 6.08 29.69 -13.60
CA ARG A 77 6.02 30.56 -12.42
C ARG A 77 6.18 32.05 -12.77
N GLU A 78 6.56 32.34 -14.01
CA GLU A 78 6.53 33.68 -14.62
C GLU A 78 5.18 33.91 -15.30
#